data_AF-A0A1X3RZY6-F1
#
_entry.id   AF-A0A1X3RZY6-F1
#
_cell.length_a   1.000
_cell.length_b   1.000
_cell.length_c   1.000
_cell.angle_alpha   90.00
_cell.angle_beta   90.00
_cell.angle_gamma   90.00
#
_symmetry.space_group_name_H-M   'P 1'
#
loop_
_entity.id
_entity.type
_entity.pdbx_description
1 polymer ?
#
loop_
_entity_poly.entity_id
_entity_poly.type
_entity_poly.pdbx_seq_one_letter_code
_entity_poly.pdbx_strand_id
1 'polypeptide(L)'
;MNRSCTLLFLTALSANVCPLAFAAEINPVLVAVQSETDAQLAQAHPSELYQYAQRLYEAGERDKAVTWFYIGQLRFRYYLLANPNLPPDGEPALMASLNATLGQTINEWAGGSPKNWSASIQQALAWDAAHPNPVTPKAQHAAEWQKVRSGLEQLGEYIRDNEAEIRAKRQEAGLENR
;
A
#
# COMPACT_ATOMS: atom_id res chain seq x y z
N MET A 1 -56.30 -28.54 64.06
CA MET A 1 -56.83 -28.85 62.72
C MET A 1 -56.48 -27.69 61.79
N ASN A 2 -55.90 -28.03 60.65
CA ASN A 2 -54.95 -27.21 59.88
C ASN A 2 -55.50 -25.90 59.32
N ARG A 3 -54.67 -24.86 59.46
CA ARG A 3 -54.75 -23.59 58.72
C ARG A 3 -53.88 -23.68 57.45
N SER A 4 -54.42 -23.08 56.40
CA SER A 4 -53.87 -22.84 55.06
C SER A 4 -52.43 -22.34 55.03
N CYS A 5 -51.69 -22.61 53.94
CA CYS A 5 -50.91 -21.57 53.28
C CYS A 5 -50.58 -21.90 51.82
N THR A 6 -51.04 -20.99 50.97
CA THR A 6 -50.87 -20.81 49.53
C THR A 6 -49.44 -21.04 49.02
N LEU A 7 -49.31 -21.81 47.93
CA LEU A 7 -48.10 -21.96 47.14
C LEU A 7 -47.87 -20.71 46.27
N LEU A 8 -46.78 -19.99 46.53
CA LEU A 8 -46.23 -18.94 45.67
C LEU A 8 -45.33 -19.61 44.61
N PHE A 9 -45.71 -19.49 43.34
CA PHE A 9 -44.84 -19.80 42.21
C PHE A 9 -43.78 -18.70 42.07
N LEU A 10 -42.52 -19.03 42.33
CA LEU A 10 -41.36 -18.22 41.98
C LEU A 10 -40.94 -18.58 40.55
N THR A 11 -41.18 -17.70 39.58
CA THR A 11 -40.60 -17.78 38.24
C THR A 11 -39.20 -17.18 38.27
N ALA A 12 -38.18 -18.03 38.21
CA ALA A 12 -36.79 -17.61 38.01
C ALA A 12 -36.56 -17.31 36.52
N LEU A 13 -36.38 -16.04 36.18
CA LEU A 13 -36.01 -15.58 34.84
C LEU A 13 -34.49 -15.78 34.66
N SER A 14 -34.08 -16.91 34.08
CA SER A 14 -32.69 -17.13 33.70
C SER A 14 -32.36 -16.31 32.45
N ALA A 15 -31.66 -15.19 32.64
CA ALA A 15 -31.07 -14.42 31.54
C ALA A 15 -29.94 -15.25 30.91
N ASN A 16 -30.24 -15.90 29.78
CA ASN A 16 -29.22 -16.44 28.88
C ASN A 16 -28.50 -15.25 28.22
N VAL A 17 -27.43 -14.78 28.85
CA VAL A 17 -26.44 -13.93 28.19
C VAL A 17 -25.65 -14.85 27.26
N CYS A 18 -26.08 -14.92 25.99
CA CYS A 18 -25.29 -15.54 24.93
C CYS A 18 -24.04 -14.68 24.72
N PRO A 19 -22.81 -15.16 24.99
CA PRO A 19 -21.64 -14.41 24.60
C PRO A 19 -21.59 -14.42 23.07
N LEU A 20 -21.83 -13.26 22.46
CA LEU A 20 -21.47 -13.02 21.06
C LEU A 20 -19.95 -13.18 20.97
N ALA A 21 -19.51 -14.38 20.61
CA ALA A 21 -18.16 -14.59 20.11
C ALA A 21 -18.07 -13.78 18.82
N PHE A 22 -17.42 -12.61 18.89
CA PHE A 22 -16.90 -11.93 17.71
C PHE A 22 -15.86 -12.87 17.09
N ALA A 23 -16.30 -13.75 16.19
CA ALA A 23 -15.39 -14.35 15.24
C ALA A 23 -14.83 -13.18 14.41
N ALA A 24 -13.53 -12.91 14.53
CA ALA A 24 -12.87 -11.95 13.66
C ALA A 24 -13.15 -12.38 12.22
N GLU A 25 -13.83 -11.52 11.45
CA GLU A 25 -14.03 -11.75 10.02
C GLU A 25 -12.64 -11.86 9.38
N ILE A 26 -12.33 -13.04 8.82
CA ILE A 26 -11.10 -13.24 8.07
C ILE A 26 -11.22 -12.37 6.83
N ASN A 27 -10.52 -11.24 6.79
CA ASN A 27 -10.46 -10.41 5.59
C ASN A 27 -9.63 -11.16 4.53
N PRO A 28 -10.24 -11.65 3.43
CA PRO A 28 -9.53 -12.45 2.43
C PRO A 28 -8.40 -11.66 1.74
N VAL A 29 -8.48 -10.32 1.70
CA VAL A 29 -7.41 -9.45 1.18
C VAL A 29 -6.19 -9.47 2.09
N LEU A 30 -6.39 -9.42 3.41
CA LEU A 30 -5.29 -9.50 4.38
C LEU A 30 -4.59 -10.85 4.31
N VAL A 31 -5.33 -11.94 4.13
CA VAL A 31 -4.75 -13.28 3.97
C VAL A 31 -3.91 -13.39 2.70
N ALA A 32 -4.41 -12.87 1.58
CA ALA A 32 -3.67 -12.87 0.32
C ALA A 32 -2.35 -12.07 0.42
N VAL A 33 -2.39 -10.87 0.99
CA VAL A 33 -1.21 -10.03 1.23
C VAL A 33 -0.17 -10.74 2.09
N GLN A 34 -0.59 -11.37 3.19
CA GLN A 34 0.31 -12.07 4.11
C GLN A 34 0.96 -13.32 3.51
N SER A 35 0.42 -13.84 2.41
CA SER A 35 0.96 -15.04 1.74
C SER A 35 2.06 -14.73 0.73
N GLU A 36 2.18 -13.47 0.29
CA GLU A 36 3.19 -13.03 -0.67
C GLU A 36 4.51 -12.72 0.04
N THR A 37 5.58 -13.36 -0.41
CA THR A 37 6.93 -13.15 0.15
C THR A 37 7.70 -12.10 -0.67
N ASP A 38 8.61 -11.38 -0.02
CA ASP A 38 9.53 -10.44 -0.68
C ASP A 38 10.30 -11.10 -1.84
N ALA A 39 10.66 -12.38 -1.72
CA ALA A 39 11.33 -13.13 -2.76
C ALA A 39 10.45 -13.39 -4.00
N GLN A 40 9.14 -13.60 -3.81
CA GLN A 40 8.19 -13.71 -4.92
C GLN A 40 7.98 -12.35 -5.58
N LEU A 41 7.74 -11.30 -4.78
CA LEU A 41 7.55 -9.94 -5.27
C LEU A 41 8.80 -9.41 -5.99
N ALA A 42 10.00 -9.82 -5.58
CA ALA A 42 11.24 -9.49 -6.28
C ALA A 42 11.31 -10.04 -7.71
N GLN A 43 10.58 -11.11 -8.02
CA GLN A 43 10.55 -11.76 -9.33
C GLN A 43 9.34 -11.33 -10.18
N ALA A 44 8.38 -10.64 -9.57
CA ALA A 44 7.12 -10.27 -10.20
C ALA A 44 7.28 -9.20 -11.29
N HIS A 45 6.37 -9.21 -12.26
CA HIS A 45 6.27 -8.12 -13.23
C HIS A 45 5.95 -6.79 -12.51
N PRO A 46 6.45 -5.63 -12.95
CA PRO A 46 6.19 -4.36 -12.26
C PRO A 46 4.70 -4.03 -12.04
N SER A 47 3.80 -4.46 -12.93
CA SER A 47 2.35 -4.28 -12.75
C SER A 47 1.79 -5.07 -11.55
N GLU A 48 2.36 -6.22 -11.20
CA GLU A 48 1.93 -7.02 -10.05
C GLU A 48 2.28 -6.31 -8.73
N LEU A 49 3.37 -5.54 -8.71
CA LEU A 49 3.76 -4.73 -7.56
C LEU A 49 2.79 -3.57 -7.32
N TYR A 50 2.23 -2.99 -8.38
CA TYR A 50 1.11 -2.04 -8.27
C TYR A 50 -0.13 -2.71 -7.69
N GLN A 51 -0.47 -3.93 -8.14
CA GLN A 51 -1.61 -4.66 -7.61
C GLN A 51 -1.41 -5.03 -6.13
N TYR A 52 -0.18 -5.36 -5.73
CA TYR A 52 0.14 -5.59 -4.33
C TYR A 52 -0.04 -4.32 -3.48
N ALA A 53 0.42 -3.18 -3.98
CA ALA A 53 0.16 -1.88 -3.34
C ALA A 53 -1.34 -1.59 -3.20
N GLN A 54 -2.14 -1.91 -4.23
CA GLN A 54 -3.60 -1.77 -4.17
C GLN A 54 -4.20 -2.65 -3.06
N ARG A 55 -3.83 -3.94 -2.99
CA ARG A 55 -4.33 -4.85 -1.95
C ARG A 55 -3.97 -4.38 -0.55
N LEU A 56 -2.73 -3.89 -0.35
CA LEU A 56 -2.32 -3.27 0.92
C LEU A 56 -3.18 -2.05 1.26
N TYR A 57 -3.51 -1.22 0.27
CA TYR A 57 -4.33 -0.04 0.48
C TYR A 57 -5.76 -0.40 0.90
N GLU A 58 -6.36 -1.39 0.22
CA GLU A 58 -7.69 -1.94 0.52
C GLU A 58 -7.75 -2.64 1.89
N ALA A 59 -6.64 -3.25 2.30
CA ALA A 59 -6.46 -3.84 3.62
C ALA A 59 -6.29 -2.82 4.76
N GLY A 60 -6.18 -1.52 4.45
CA GLY A 60 -5.93 -0.46 5.44
C GLY A 60 -4.46 -0.24 5.79
N GLU A 61 -3.54 -1.02 5.21
CA GLU A 61 -2.08 -0.92 5.37
C GLU A 61 -1.52 0.17 4.44
N ARG A 62 -2.10 1.37 4.48
CA ARG A 62 -1.93 2.41 3.45
C ARG A 62 -0.50 2.95 3.36
N ASP A 63 0.23 3.08 4.46
CA ASP A 63 1.64 3.52 4.41
C ASP A 63 2.55 2.45 3.78
N LYS A 64 2.26 1.16 4.01
CA LYS A 64 2.92 0.07 3.29
C LYS A 64 2.56 0.10 1.80
N ALA A 65 1.31 0.39 1.47
CA ALA A 65 0.86 0.54 0.09
C ALA A 65 1.63 1.65 -0.64
N VAL A 66 1.88 2.81 0.00
CA VAL A 66 2.72 3.88 -0.58
C VAL A 66 4.11 3.35 -0.93
N THR A 67 4.74 2.62 0.00
CA THR A 67 6.07 2.03 -0.24
C THR A 67 6.04 1.09 -1.46
N TRP A 68 5.11 0.14 -1.50
CA TRP A 68 5.02 -0.83 -2.60
C TRP A 68 4.61 -0.21 -3.94
N PHE A 69 3.81 0.85 -3.92
CA PHE A 69 3.54 1.65 -5.11
C PHE A 69 4.81 2.26 -5.69
N TYR A 70 5.68 2.83 -4.84
CA TYR A 70 6.95 3.39 -5.30
C TYR A 70 7.96 2.33 -5.73
N ILE A 71 7.94 1.13 -5.13
CA ILE A 71 8.72 -0.03 -5.62
C ILE A 71 8.24 -0.41 -7.04
N GLY A 72 6.92 -0.56 -7.22
CA GLY A 72 6.32 -0.85 -8.52
C GLY A 72 6.65 0.22 -9.54
N GLN A 73 6.48 1.50 -9.20
CA GLN A 73 6.75 2.63 -10.07
C GLN A 73 8.23 2.71 -10.48
N LEU A 74 9.17 2.49 -9.54
CA LEU A 74 10.60 2.40 -9.83
C LEU A 74 10.86 1.29 -10.85
N ARG A 75 10.40 0.07 -10.57
CA ARG A 75 10.65 -1.09 -11.43
C ARG A 75 10.00 -0.97 -12.79
N PHE A 76 8.82 -0.36 -12.89
CA PHE A 76 8.12 -0.16 -14.16
C PHE A 76 8.84 0.89 -15.02
N ARG A 77 9.19 2.06 -14.45
CA ARG A 77 9.98 3.07 -15.20
C ARG A 77 11.30 2.49 -15.70
N TYR A 78 11.97 1.71 -14.85
CA TYR A 78 13.22 1.07 -15.20
C TYR A 78 13.04 0.04 -16.32
N TYR A 79 12.02 -0.81 -16.24
CA TYR A 79 11.66 -1.76 -17.30
C TYR A 79 11.41 -1.07 -18.64
N LEU A 80 10.67 0.05 -18.66
CA LEU A 80 10.42 0.81 -19.89
C LEU A 80 11.69 1.42 -20.48
N LEU A 81 12.58 1.97 -19.63
CA LEU A 81 13.85 2.51 -20.11
C LEU A 81 14.78 1.43 -20.66
N ALA A 82 14.79 0.24 -20.06
CA ALA A 82 15.56 -0.90 -20.54
C ALA A 82 15.01 -1.48 -21.86
N ASN A 83 13.76 -1.18 -22.22
CA ASN A 83 13.05 -1.72 -23.38
C ASN A 83 12.42 -0.59 -24.22
N PRO A 84 13.21 0.25 -24.90
CA PRO A 84 12.73 1.48 -25.55
C PRO A 84 11.82 1.25 -26.77
N ASN A 85 11.77 0.03 -27.31
CA ASN A 85 11.04 -0.30 -28.54
C ASN A 85 9.69 -0.99 -28.27
N LEU A 86 9.20 -0.97 -27.03
CA LEU A 86 7.89 -1.55 -26.69
C LEU A 86 6.76 -0.80 -27.42
N PRO A 87 5.70 -1.50 -27.86
CA PRO A 87 4.52 -0.87 -28.44
C PRO A 87 3.94 0.20 -27.49
N PRO A 88 3.62 1.42 -27.97
CA PRO A 88 3.10 2.48 -27.11
C PRO A 88 1.79 2.14 -26.39
N ASP A 89 0.97 1.26 -26.97
CA ASP A 89 -0.32 0.78 -26.45
C ASP A 89 -0.20 -0.45 -25.53
N GLY A 90 1.02 -0.95 -25.30
CA GLY A 90 1.31 -2.03 -24.37
C GLY A 90 1.74 -1.52 -22.99
N GLU A 91 2.94 -1.91 -22.57
CA GLU A 91 3.53 -1.61 -21.26
C GLU A 91 3.57 -0.11 -20.89
N PRO A 92 3.89 0.83 -21.81
CA PRO A 92 3.80 2.26 -21.52
C PRO A 92 2.37 2.70 -21.16
N ALA A 93 1.36 2.26 -21.93
CA ALA A 93 -0.04 2.57 -21.66
C ALA A 93 -0.55 1.93 -20.37
N LEU A 94 -0.11 0.70 -20.07
CA LEU A 94 -0.42 0.02 -18.81
C LEU A 94 0.13 0.81 -17.62
N MET A 95 1.40 1.21 -17.66
CA MET A 95 2.00 2.02 -16.60
C MET A 95 1.25 3.36 -16.46
N ALA A 96 0.92 4.02 -17.56
CA ALA A 96 0.19 5.28 -17.53
C ALA A 96 -1.18 5.11 -16.84
N SER A 97 -1.92 4.07 -17.20
CA SER A 97 -3.22 3.74 -16.57
C SER A 97 -3.10 3.48 -15.07
N LEU A 98 -2.11 2.69 -14.65
CA LEU A 98 -1.87 2.40 -13.23
C LEU A 98 -1.51 3.64 -12.42
N ASN A 99 -0.73 4.58 -12.98
CA ASN A 99 -0.42 5.83 -12.29
C ASN A 99 -1.62 6.79 -12.25
N ALA A 100 -2.42 6.84 -13.32
CA ALA A 100 -3.61 7.68 -13.38
C ALA A 100 -4.70 7.22 -12.41
N THR A 101 -4.84 5.90 -12.20
CA THR A 101 -5.87 5.32 -11.34
C THR A 101 -5.37 5.16 -9.90
N LEU A 102 -4.44 4.24 -9.67
CA LEU A 102 -3.92 3.93 -8.34
C LEU A 102 -3.01 5.03 -7.78
N GLY A 103 -2.18 5.62 -8.64
CA GLY A 103 -1.23 6.64 -8.23
C GLY A 103 -1.89 7.90 -7.68
N GLN A 104 -3.05 8.30 -8.22
CA GLN A 104 -3.79 9.44 -7.67
C GLN A 104 -4.21 9.16 -6.21
N THR A 105 -4.87 8.04 -5.96
CA THR A 105 -5.36 7.66 -4.62
C THR A 105 -4.21 7.52 -3.62
N ILE A 106 -3.14 6.81 -3.99
CA ILE A 106 -2.00 6.56 -3.11
C ILE A 106 -1.25 7.86 -2.80
N ASN A 107 -0.99 8.71 -3.80
CA ASN A 107 -0.26 9.97 -3.58
C ASN A 107 -1.08 10.99 -2.79
N GLU A 108 -2.41 11.01 -2.94
CA GLU A 108 -3.27 11.86 -2.11
C GLU A 108 -3.20 11.45 -0.64
N TRP A 109 -3.22 10.13 -0.36
CA TRP A 109 -2.96 9.60 0.97
C TRP A 109 -1.56 10.01 1.44
N ALA A 110 -0.51 9.69 0.68
CA ALA A 110 0.87 9.95 1.05
C ALA A 110 1.12 11.43 1.38
N GLY A 111 0.57 12.34 0.57
CA GLY A 111 0.69 13.78 0.77
C GLY A 111 0.15 14.27 2.11
N GLY A 112 -0.78 13.54 2.74
CA GLY A 112 -1.27 13.85 4.09
C GLY A 112 -0.18 13.79 5.16
N SER A 113 0.92 13.07 4.91
CA SER A 113 2.11 13.06 5.76
C SER A 113 3.36 13.09 4.89
N PRO A 114 3.87 14.28 4.51
CA PRO A 114 5.05 14.41 3.65
C PRO A 114 6.27 13.70 4.23
N LYS A 115 6.44 13.73 5.56
CA LYS A 115 7.46 12.96 6.26
C LYS A 115 7.36 11.46 5.98
N ASN A 116 6.18 10.84 6.15
CA ASN A 116 6.00 9.41 5.88
C ASN A 116 6.10 9.09 4.39
N TRP A 117 5.70 10.02 3.53
CA TRP A 117 5.84 9.88 2.08
C TRP A 117 7.31 9.80 1.67
N SER A 118 8.14 10.74 2.11
CA SER A 118 9.59 10.71 1.88
C SER A 118 10.22 9.43 2.45
N ALA A 119 9.83 9.01 3.66
CA ALA A 119 10.30 7.77 4.26
C ALA A 119 9.92 6.52 3.44
N SER A 120 8.71 6.47 2.88
CA SER A 120 8.25 5.36 2.02
C SER A 120 9.05 5.29 0.72
N ILE A 121 9.40 6.44 0.14
CA ILE A 121 10.27 6.50 -1.04
C ILE A 121 11.67 5.95 -0.72
N GLN A 122 12.24 6.32 0.43
CA GLN A 122 13.54 5.80 0.87
C GLN A 122 13.50 4.28 1.11
N GLN A 123 12.40 3.77 1.70
CA GLN A 123 12.18 2.34 1.86
C GLN A 123 12.08 1.63 0.51
N ALA A 124 11.38 2.21 -0.48
CA ALA A 124 11.30 1.64 -1.83
C ALA A 124 12.68 1.55 -2.51
N LEU A 125 13.50 2.59 -2.38
CA LEU A 125 14.87 2.63 -2.91
C LEU A 125 15.77 1.60 -2.25
N ALA A 126 15.67 1.46 -0.92
CA ALA A 126 16.45 0.48 -0.15
C ALA A 126 16.02 -0.95 -0.47
N TRP A 127 14.72 -1.20 -0.53
CA TRP A 127 14.17 -2.49 -0.89
C TRP A 127 14.60 -2.88 -2.30
N ASP A 128 14.46 -1.97 -3.28
CA ASP A 128 14.95 -2.26 -4.63
C ASP A 128 16.43 -2.61 -4.59
N ALA A 129 17.30 -1.80 -3.97
CA ALA A 129 18.74 -2.05 -3.92
C ALA A 129 19.11 -3.44 -3.35
N ALA A 130 18.40 -3.89 -2.30
CA ALA A 130 18.65 -5.16 -1.63
C ALA A 130 18.15 -6.40 -2.40
N HIS A 131 17.24 -6.25 -3.36
CA HIS A 131 16.60 -7.37 -4.04
C HIS A 131 17.05 -7.52 -5.50
N PRO A 132 17.17 -8.77 -6.02
CA PRO A 132 17.38 -8.98 -7.44
C PRO A 132 16.15 -8.49 -8.24
N ASN A 133 16.38 -8.19 -9.52
CA ASN A 133 15.33 -7.91 -10.49
C ASN A 133 15.60 -8.77 -11.73
N PRO A 134 15.11 -10.03 -11.77
CA PRO A 134 15.32 -10.91 -12.91
C PRO A 134 14.51 -10.48 -14.15
N VAL A 135 13.41 -9.74 -13.98
CA VAL A 135 12.61 -9.17 -15.08
C VAL A 135 13.42 -8.10 -15.84
N THR A 136 14.24 -7.33 -15.13
CA THR A 136 15.15 -6.34 -15.74
C THR A 136 16.49 -6.35 -15.01
N PRO A 137 17.45 -7.20 -15.41
CA PRO A 137 18.70 -7.39 -14.69
C PRO A 137 19.50 -6.08 -14.54
N LYS A 138 19.66 -5.62 -13.29
CA LYS A 138 20.35 -4.35 -12.94
C LYS A 138 21.76 -4.21 -13.51
N ALA A 139 22.49 -5.32 -13.57
CA ALA A 139 23.85 -5.32 -14.12
C ALA A 139 23.88 -5.08 -15.63
N GLN A 140 22.82 -5.46 -16.36
CA GLN A 140 22.73 -5.30 -17.81
C GLN A 140 22.23 -3.90 -18.21
N HIS A 141 21.40 -3.27 -17.37
CA HIS A 141 20.79 -1.95 -17.63
C HIS A 141 21.11 -0.97 -16.49
N ALA A 142 22.37 -0.92 -16.08
CA ALA A 142 22.81 -0.14 -14.91
C ALA A 142 22.55 1.36 -15.07
N ALA A 143 22.68 1.90 -16.28
CA ALA A 143 22.49 3.33 -16.54
C ALA A 143 21.00 3.73 -16.38
N GLU A 144 20.10 2.92 -16.93
CA GLU A 144 18.66 3.08 -16.82
C GLU A 144 18.21 2.93 -15.36
N TRP A 145 18.76 1.93 -14.66
CA TRP A 145 18.48 1.69 -13.25
C TRP A 145 18.88 2.91 -12.41
N GLN A 146 20.11 3.41 -12.57
CA GLN A 146 20.58 4.59 -11.84
C GLN A 146 19.77 5.84 -12.17
N LYS A 147 19.41 6.06 -13.44
CA LYS A 147 18.59 7.21 -13.85
C LYS A 147 17.24 7.25 -13.12
N VAL A 148 16.54 6.11 -13.03
CA VAL A 148 15.24 6.07 -12.34
C VAL A 148 15.41 6.25 -10.84
N ARG A 149 16.44 5.64 -10.25
CA ARG A 149 16.74 5.78 -8.82
C ARG A 149 17.03 7.22 -8.44
N SER A 150 17.92 7.90 -9.17
CA SER A 150 18.24 9.30 -8.89
C SER A 150 17.02 10.21 -8.99
N GLY A 151 16.13 9.98 -9.97
CA GLY A 151 14.89 10.74 -10.07
C GLY A 151 13.95 10.51 -8.87
N LEU A 152 13.89 9.29 -8.36
CA LEU A 152 13.08 8.97 -7.19
C LEU A 152 13.71 9.47 -5.88
N GLU A 153 15.04 9.42 -5.77
CA GLU A 153 15.81 10.03 -4.67
C GLU A 153 15.54 11.54 -4.59
N GLN A 154 15.64 12.25 -5.72
CA GLN A 154 15.34 13.69 -5.82
C GLN A 154 13.89 14.01 -5.42
N LEU A 155 12.93 13.17 -5.79
CA LEU A 155 11.53 13.35 -5.36
C LEU A 155 11.41 13.21 -3.83
N GLY A 156 12.02 12.18 -3.24
CA GLY A 156 12.01 11.96 -1.80
C GLY A 156 12.66 13.11 -1.01
N GLU A 157 13.77 13.65 -1.53
CA GLU A 157 14.44 14.84 -0.98
C GLU A 157 13.57 16.08 -1.10
N TYR A 158 12.99 16.34 -2.28
CA TYR A 158 12.08 17.46 -2.48
C TYR A 158 10.91 17.42 -1.49
N ILE A 159 10.27 16.27 -1.30
CA ILE A 159 9.15 16.13 -0.35
C ILE A 159 9.58 16.44 1.08
N ARG A 160 10.75 15.94 1.50
CA ARG A 160 11.30 16.19 2.83
C ARG A 160 11.61 17.68 3.03
N ASP A 161 12.29 18.28 2.08
CA ASP A 161 12.79 19.64 2.19
C ASP A 161 11.65 20.68 2.06
N ASN A 162 10.53 20.30 1.45
CA ASN A 162 9.36 21.16 1.24
C ASN A 162 8.13 20.72 2.07
N GLU A 163 8.31 19.97 3.16
CA GLU A 163 7.20 19.44 3.98
C GLU A 163 6.20 20.52 4.40
N ALA A 164 6.68 21.65 4.92
CA ALA A 164 5.82 22.73 5.39
C ALA A 164 4.98 23.34 4.26
N GLU A 165 5.59 23.55 3.08
CA GLU A 165 4.90 24.08 1.90
C GLU A 165 3.83 23.10 1.40
N ILE A 166 4.15 21.80 1.36
CA ILE A 166 3.19 20.76 0.96
C ILE A 166 2.00 20.75 1.92
N ARG A 167 2.22 20.80 3.23
CA ARG A 167 1.13 20.84 4.22
C ARG A 167 0.27 22.09 4.06
N ALA A 168 0.87 23.25 3.81
CA ALA A 168 0.15 24.50 3.59
C ALA A 168 -0.74 24.44 2.35
N LYS A 169 -0.18 24.02 1.20
CA LYS A 169 -0.94 23.85 -0.06
C LYS A 169 -2.09 22.87 0.06
N ARG A 170 -1.90 21.78 0.82
CA ARG A 170 -2.97 20.81 1.11
C ARG A 170 -4.09 21.43 1.92
N GLN A 171 -3.74 22.19 2.97
CA GLN A 171 -4.73 22.88 3.79
C GLN A 171 -5.54 23.89 2.97
N GLU A 172 -4.89 24.66 2.09
CA GLU A 172 -5.54 25.58 1.16
C GLU A 172 -6.51 24.85 0.22
N ALA A 173 -6.15 23.64 -0.22
CA ALA A 173 -6.99 22.78 -1.06
C ALA A 173 -8.08 22.01 -0.28
N GLY A 174 -8.21 22.22 1.04
CA GLY A 174 -9.17 21.49 1.88
C GLY A 174 -8.84 20.02 2.09
N LEU A 175 -7.58 19.61 1.83
CA LEU A 175 -7.10 18.25 2.01
C LEU A 175 -6.55 18.05 3.42
N GLU A 176 -6.78 16.84 3.96
CA GLU A 176 -6.30 16.47 5.29
C GLU A 176 -4.76 16.44 5.36
N ASN A 177 -4.23 16.95 6.47
CA ASN A 177 -2.87 16.71 6.93
C ASN A 177 -2.92 15.82 8.18
N ARG A 178 -2.34 14.62 8.10
CA ARG A 178 -2.29 13.63 9.17
C ARG A 178 -1.01 13.75 10.00
#